data_AF-A0A1G3WNV8-F1
#
_entry.id   AF-A0A1G3WNV8-F1
#
_cell.length_a   1.000
_cell.length_b   1.000
_cell.length_c   1.000
_cell.angle_alpha   90.00
_cell.angle_beta   90.00
_cell.angle_gamma   90.00
#
_symmetry.space_group_name_H-M   'P 1'
#
loop_
_entity.id
_entity.type
_entity.pdbx_description
1 polymer ?
#
loop_
_entity_poly.entity_id
_entity_poly.type
_entity_poly.pdbx_seq_one_letter_code
_entity_poly.pdbx_strand_id
1 'polypeptide(L)'
;MSKNPTDPRAPRGQDPYAIDKLAKIPVWVKASVIKFWCAGAAFYFAVLGLPEAYDYLDRMVLMTLVLILGVEYLVIPAIRWMKTADHDTAFHLPHEIRRRSVWSLVATAVYVAAIVVLSDRIWNLWVSLGLPTLSLAVSEATADPFSFGFLFLFFDFIWMWIRALLKRLSGRKRDAV
;
A
#
# COMPACT_ATOMS: atom_id res chain seq x y z
N MET A 1 -23.80 37.39 -17.51
CA MET A 1 -22.71 38.13 -16.83
C MET A 1 -21.45 37.30 -16.94
N SER A 2 -20.62 37.58 -17.96
CA SER A 2 -19.35 36.87 -18.19
C SER A 2 -18.30 37.44 -17.24
N LYS A 3 -17.74 36.60 -16.35
CA LYS A 3 -16.64 37.01 -15.47
C LYS A 3 -15.34 36.96 -16.27
N ASN A 4 -14.76 38.13 -16.54
CA ASN A 4 -13.44 38.25 -17.14
C ASN A 4 -12.40 37.56 -16.20
N PRO A 5 -11.61 36.60 -16.69
CA PRO A 5 -10.66 35.83 -15.88
C PRO A 5 -9.41 36.63 -15.44
N THR A 6 -9.31 37.91 -15.78
CA THR A 6 -8.13 38.76 -15.56
C THR A 6 -8.32 39.86 -14.51
N ASP A 7 -9.43 39.87 -13.76
CA ASP A 7 -9.64 40.86 -12.69
C ASP A 7 -8.86 40.47 -11.40
N PRO A 8 -7.82 41.23 -10.99
CA PRO A 8 -7.06 40.96 -9.76
C PRO A 8 -7.86 41.17 -8.48
N ARG A 9 -9.10 41.69 -8.55
CA ARG A 9 -10.04 41.88 -7.43
C ARG A 9 -11.12 40.81 -7.35
N ALA A 10 -11.15 39.86 -8.28
CA ALA A 10 -12.05 38.71 -8.15
C ALA A 10 -11.72 37.98 -6.84
N PRO A 11 -12.70 37.74 -5.94
CA PRO A 11 -12.44 36.98 -4.73
C PRO A 11 -11.82 35.65 -5.17
N ARG A 12 -10.56 35.41 -4.77
CA ARG A 12 -9.90 34.11 -4.97
C ARG A 12 -10.89 33.11 -4.41
N GLY A 13 -11.47 32.28 -5.29
CA GLY A 13 -12.53 31.36 -4.92
C GLY A 13 -12.06 30.62 -3.68
N GLN A 14 -12.86 30.67 -2.61
CA GLN A 14 -12.59 29.88 -1.41
C GLN A 14 -12.32 28.46 -1.88
N ASP A 15 -11.09 27.98 -1.67
CA ASP A 15 -10.76 26.61 -1.99
C ASP A 15 -11.66 25.72 -1.12
N PRO A 16 -12.65 25.00 -1.69
CA PRO A 16 -13.64 24.26 -0.91
C PRO A 16 -12.99 23.19 -0.01
N TYR A 17 -11.75 22.82 -0.33
CA TYR A 17 -10.96 21.81 0.38
C TYR A 17 -10.09 22.39 1.50
N ALA A 18 -9.97 23.71 1.63
CA ALA A 18 -9.19 24.34 2.71
C ALA A 18 -9.79 24.12 4.11
N ILE A 19 -11.07 23.75 4.18
CA ILE A 19 -11.82 23.52 5.43
C ILE A 19 -11.61 22.10 5.97
N ASP A 20 -11.17 21.14 5.14
CA ASP A 20 -11.06 19.74 5.55
C ASP A 20 -9.73 19.46 6.28
N LYS A 21 -9.82 19.07 7.55
CA LYS A 21 -8.66 18.70 8.38
C LYS A 21 -7.87 17.54 7.78
N LEU A 22 -8.54 16.64 7.06
CA LEU A 22 -7.90 15.51 6.41
C LEU A 22 -7.13 15.94 5.16
N ALA A 23 -7.49 17.05 4.50
CA ALA A 23 -6.75 17.55 3.35
C ALA A 23 -5.31 17.93 3.70
N LYS A 24 -5.06 18.42 4.92
CA LYS A 24 -3.73 18.85 5.40
C LYS A 24 -2.76 17.70 5.66
N ILE A 25 -3.26 16.47 5.81
CA ILE A 25 -2.40 15.31 6.09
C ILE A 25 -1.65 14.94 4.79
N PRO A 26 -0.32 14.75 4.85
CA PRO A 26 0.46 14.42 3.67
C PRO A 26 0.04 13.06 3.08
N VAL A 27 0.04 12.98 1.75
CA VAL A 27 -0.50 11.82 1.02
C VAL A 27 0.22 10.52 1.38
N TRP A 28 1.54 10.58 1.62
CA TRP A 28 2.31 9.40 2.00
C TRP A 28 1.79 8.77 3.30
N VAL A 29 1.38 9.57 4.29
CA VAL A 29 0.82 9.05 5.56
C VAL A 29 -0.51 8.37 5.29
N LYS A 30 -1.41 9.01 4.53
CA LYS A 30 -2.72 8.43 4.20
C LYS A 30 -2.58 7.10 3.45
N ALA A 31 -1.68 7.05 2.47
CA ALA A 31 -1.42 5.84 1.69
C ALA A 31 -0.86 4.72 2.58
N SER A 32 0.11 5.02 3.45
CA SER A 32 0.67 4.05 4.39
C SER A 32 -0.36 3.53 5.38
N VAL A 33 -1.23 4.40 5.93
CA VAL A 33 -2.29 3.98 6.86
C VAL A 33 -3.25 2.99 6.19
N ILE A 34 -3.70 3.27 4.96
CA ILE A 34 -4.62 2.36 4.25
C ILE A 34 -3.94 1.03 3.92
N LYS A 35 -2.67 1.07 3.46
CA LYS A 35 -1.89 -0.15 3.18
C LYS A 35 -1.70 -1.00 4.43
N PHE A 36 -1.31 -0.37 5.53
CA PHE A 36 -1.10 -1.02 6.82
C PHE A 36 -2.35 -1.76 7.29
N TRP A 37 -3.49 -1.06 7.34
CA TRP A 37 -4.74 -1.66 7.81
C TRP A 37 -5.27 -2.71 6.84
N CYS A 38 -5.09 -2.53 5.53
CA CYS A 38 -5.46 -3.54 4.55
C CYS A 38 -4.65 -4.84 4.73
N ALA A 39 -3.34 -4.72 4.94
CA ALA A 39 -2.46 -5.86 5.20
C ALA A 39 -2.78 -6.54 6.53
N GLY A 40 -2.93 -5.76 7.62
CA GLY A 40 -3.30 -6.29 8.93
C GLY A 40 -4.67 -6.97 8.92
N ALA A 41 -5.66 -6.40 8.25
CA ALA A 41 -6.98 -7.02 8.11
C ALA A 41 -6.92 -8.34 7.32
N ALA A 42 -6.17 -8.39 6.22
CA ALA A 42 -5.98 -9.63 5.46
C ALA A 42 -5.34 -10.73 6.31
N PHE A 43 -4.32 -10.39 7.10
CA PHE A 43 -3.69 -11.32 8.04
C PHE A 43 -4.68 -11.78 9.11
N TYR A 44 -5.41 -10.85 9.73
CA TYR A 44 -6.39 -11.17 10.76
C TYR A 44 -7.44 -12.16 10.24
N PHE A 45 -8.06 -11.89 9.09
CA PHE A 45 -9.10 -12.76 8.56
C PHE A 45 -8.60 -14.14 8.16
N ALA A 46 -7.43 -14.22 7.52
CA ALA A 46 -6.94 -15.47 6.95
C ALA A 46 -6.09 -16.31 7.92
N VAL A 47 -5.34 -15.69 8.82
CA VAL A 47 -4.44 -16.41 9.73
C VAL A 47 -5.10 -16.65 11.07
N LEU A 48 -5.73 -15.63 11.66
CA LEU A 48 -6.37 -15.72 12.98
C LEU A 48 -7.87 -16.07 12.90
N GLY A 49 -8.57 -15.63 11.87
CA GLY A 49 -10.02 -15.78 11.72
C GLY A 49 -10.46 -17.14 11.19
N LEU A 50 -9.57 -17.91 10.57
CA LEU A 50 -9.91 -19.23 10.01
C LEU A 50 -9.86 -20.34 11.07
N PRO A 51 -10.80 -21.30 11.04
CA PRO A 51 -10.81 -22.47 11.93
C PRO A 51 -9.52 -23.29 11.82
N GLU A 52 -9.12 -24.00 12.88
CA GLU A 52 -7.92 -24.84 12.95
C GLU A 52 -7.82 -25.93 11.85
N ALA A 53 -8.95 -26.29 11.22
CA ALA A 53 -8.99 -27.25 10.11
C ALA A 53 -8.16 -26.83 8.88
N TYR A 54 -7.87 -25.53 8.72
CA TYR A 54 -7.00 -25.03 7.66
C TYR A 54 -5.53 -25.10 8.08
N ASP A 55 -4.72 -25.74 7.25
CA ASP A 55 -3.29 -25.82 7.46
C ASP A 55 -2.60 -24.44 7.25
N TYR A 56 -1.30 -24.39 7.53
CA TYR A 56 -0.54 -23.14 7.39
C TYR A 56 -0.49 -22.63 5.94
N LEU A 57 -0.38 -23.54 4.97
CA LEU A 57 -0.26 -23.18 3.56
C LEU A 57 -1.57 -22.59 3.04
N ASP A 58 -2.70 -23.21 3.37
CA ASP A 58 -4.04 -22.75 3.04
C ASP A 58 -4.30 -21.35 3.58
N ARG A 59 -3.92 -21.09 4.84
CA ARG A 59 -4.01 -19.76 5.46
C ARG A 59 -3.18 -18.73 4.71
N MET A 60 -1.95 -19.08 4.31
CA MET A 60 -1.07 -18.19 3.54
C MET A 60 -1.61 -17.88 2.14
N VAL A 61 -2.15 -18.90 1.45
CA VAL A 61 -2.78 -18.73 0.15
C VAL A 61 -4.02 -17.83 0.27
N LEU A 62 -4.91 -18.12 1.23
CA LEU A 62 -6.11 -17.31 1.45
C LEU A 62 -5.77 -15.88 1.84
N MET A 63 -4.78 -15.68 2.72
CA MET A 63 -4.29 -14.36 3.09
C MET A 63 -3.80 -13.60 1.85
N THR A 64 -3.02 -14.26 1.00
CA THR A 64 -2.50 -13.69 -0.24
C THR A 64 -3.63 -13.27 -1.16
N LEU A 65 -4.63 -14.13 -1.37
CA LEU A 65 -5.80 -13.83 -2.21
C LEU A 65 -6.59 -12.63 -1.66
N VAL A 66 -6.90 -12.62 -0.36
CA VAL A 66 -7.61 -11.50 0.29
C VAL A 66 -6.80 -10.21 0.15
N LEU A 67 -5.49 -10.26 0.34
CA LEU A 67 -4.60 -9.11 0.23
C LEU A 67 -4.49 -8.60 -1.21
N ILE A 68 -4.46 -9.48 -2.21
CA ILE A 68 -4.51 -9.10 -3.63
C ILE A 68 -5.78 -8.30 -3.92
N LEU A 69 -6.93 -8.81 -3.48
CA LEU A 69 -8.20 -8.13 -3.66
C LEU A 69 -8.25 -6.81 -2.89
N GLY A 70 -7.76 -6.79 -1.65
CA GLY A 70 -7.65 -5.59 -0.84
C GLY A 70 -6.77 -4.53 -1.51
N VAL A 71 -5.61 -4.90 -2.05
CA VAL A 71 -4.72 -3.96 -2.73
C VAL A 71 -5.35 -3.45 -4.03
N GLU A 72 -5.88 -4.34 -4.88
CA GLU A 72 -6.43 -3.96 -6.19
C GLU A 72 -7.72 -3.13 -6.09
N TYR A 73 -8.60 -3.48 -5.16
CA TYR A 73 -9.95 -2.92 -5.09
C TYR A 73 -10.18 -1.92 -3.95
N LEU A 74 -9.32 -1.89 -2.93
CA LEU A 74 -9.41 -0.93 -1.83
C LEU A 74 -8.23 0.05 -1.82
N VAL A 75 -6.98 -0.43 -1.80
CA VAL A 75 -5.79 0.43 -1.69
C VAL A 75 -5.56 1.27 -2.94
N ILE A 76 -5.48 0.65 -4.12
CA ILE A 76 -5.22 1.36 -5.38
C ILE A 76 -6.28 2.44 -5.66
N PRO A 77 -7.59 2.16 -5.55
CA PRO A 77 -8.62 3.18 -5.74
C PRO A 77 -8.53 4.30 -4.70
N ALA A 78 -8.31 3.97 -3.43
CA ALA A 78 -8.18 4.98 -2.38
C ALA A 78 -7.01 5.94 -2.64
N ILE A 79 -5.83 5.43 -3.03
CA ILE A 79 -4.68 6.27 -3.37
C ILE A 79 -4.95 7.14 -4.60
N ARG A 80 -5.68 6.63 -5.60
CA ARG A 80 -6.04 7.41 -6.79
C ARG A 80 -7.05 8.51 -6.47
N TRP A 81 -7.97 8.30 -5.52
CA TRP A 81 -8.87 9.34 -5.05
C TRP A 81 -8.18 10.47 -4.29
N MET A 82 -6.99 10.22 -3.74
CA MET A 82 -6.17 11.26 -3.11
C MET A 82 -5.42 12.14 -4.10
N LYS A 83 -5.53 11.88 -5.42
CA LYS A 83 -4.86 12.69 -6.43
C LYS A 83 -5.51 14.06 -6.54
N THR A 84 -4.73 15.10 -6.28
CA THR A 84 -5.09 16.51 -6.46
C THR A 84 -4.19 17.13 -7.53
N ALA A 85 -4.56 18.28 -8.08
CA ALA A 85 -3.75 19.00 -9.07
C ALA A 85 -2.31 19.27 -8.57
N ASP A 86 -2.14 19.54 -7.28
CA ASP A 86 -0.84 19.86 -6.66
C ASP A 86 -0.08 18.64 -6.11
N HIS A 87 -0.71 17.46 -6.08
CA HIS A 87 -0.15 16.27 -5.43
C HIS A 87 -0.28 15.02 -6.32
N ASP A 88 0.86 14.59 -6.89
CA ASP A 88 0.94 13.34 -7.62
C ASP A 88 1.03 12.13 -6.68
N THR A 89 0.16 11.14 -6.91
CA THR A 89 0.07 9.92 -6.09
C THR A 89 0.68 8.70 -6.78
N ALA A 90 1.19 8.85 -8.01
CA ALA A 90 1.76 7.76 -8.80
C ALA A 90 2.89 7.01 -8.08
N PHE A 91 3.70 7.73 -7.30
CA PHE A 91 4.79 7.15 -6.52
C PHE A 91 4.32 6.12 -5.47
N HIS A 92 3.15 6.35 -4.87
CA HIS A 92 2.61 5.50 -3.80
C HIS A 92 1.83 4.29 -4.31
N LEU A 93 1.55 4.21 -5.61
CA LEU A 93 0.88 3.05 -6.21
C LEU A 93 1.86 1.88 -6.35
N PRO A 94 1.43 0.62 -6.18
CA PRO A 94 2.29 -0.54 -6.40
C PRO A 94 2.75 -0.65 -7.86
N HIS A 95 1.87 -0.28 -8.81
CA HIS A 95 2.14 -0.19 -10.23
C HIS A 95 1.23 0.85 -10.92
N GLU A 96 1.62 1.29 -12.12
CA GLU A 96 0.90 2.32 -12.91
C GLU A 96 0.02 1.74 -14.03
N ILE A 97 -0.28 0.44 -13.99
CA ILE A 97 -1.13 -0.22 -14.98
C ILE A 97 -2.59 0.28 -14.89
N ARG A 98 -3.27 0.29 -16.05
CA ARG A 98 -4.70 0.62 -16.14
C ARG A 98 -5.54 -0.40 -15.37
N ARG A 99 -6.29 0.07 -14.35
CA ARG A 99 -7.11 -0.75 -13.43
C ARG A 99 -8.11 -1.69 -14.12
N ARG A 100 -8.72 -1.27 -15.23
CA ARG A 100 -9.70 -2.09 -15.97
C ARG A 100 -9.07 -3.27 -16.73
N SER A 101 -7.75 -3.40 -16.66
CA SER A 101 -7.01 -4.46 -17.33
C SER A 101 -6.80 -5.63 -16.36
N VAL A 102 -6.97 -6.86 -16.86
CA VAL A 102 -6.55 -8.08 -16.14
C VAL A 102 -5.06 -8.02 -15.76
N TRP A 103 -4.26 -7.30 -16.54
CA TRP A 103 -2.84 -7.05 -16.23
C TRP A 103 -2.61 -6.25 -14.95
N SER A 104 -3.57 -5.44 -14.51
CA SER A 104 -3.52 -4.74 -13.22
C SER A 104 -3.58 -5.75 -12.08
N LEU A 105 -4.58 -6.63 -12.12
CA LEU A 105 -4.75 -7.69 -11.14
C LEU A 105 -3.53 -8.63 -11.10
N VAL A 106 -3.00 -9.03 -12.26
CA VAL A 106 -1.80 -9.88 -12.33
C VAL A 106 -0.58 -9.18 -11.74
N ALA A 107 -0.38 -7.89 -12.03
CA ALA A 107 0.74 -7.14 -11.45
C ALA A 107 0.58 -6.94 -9.94
N THR A 108 -0.63 -6.67 -9.45
CA THR A 108 -0.94 -6.67 -8.01
C THR A 108 -0.67 -8.05 -7.41
N ALA A 109 -1.06 -9.14 -8.08
CA ALA A 109 -0.82 -10.49 -7.62
C ALA A 109 0.67 -10.80 -7.46
N VAL A 110 1.48 -10.47 -8.46
CA VAL A 110 2.95 -10.63 -8.39
C VAL A 110 3.54 -9.78 -7.28
N TYR A 111 3.12 -8.51 -7.17
CA TYR A 111 3.58 -7.60 -6.12
C TYR A 111 3.26 -8.13 -4.71
N VAL A 112 2.01 -8.54 -4.47
CA VAL A 112 1.58 -9.07 -3.16
C VAL A 112 2.26 -10.40 -2.87
N ALA A 113 2.32 -11.32 -3.83
CA ALA A 113 2.97 -12.61 -3.64
C ALA A 113 4.45 -12.46 -3.28
N ALA A 114 5.16 -11.53 -3.93
CA ALA A 114 6.56 -11.22 -3.61
C ALA A 114 6.70 -10.75 -2.16
N ILE A 115 5.85 -9.81 -1.70
CA ILE A 115 5.88 -9.33 -0.31
C ILE A 115 5.54 -10.43 0.67
N VAL A 116 4.51 -11.24 0.42
CA VAL A 116 4.11 -12.33 1.33
C VAL A 116 5.24 -13.35 1.48
N VAL A 117 5.86 -13.77 0.37
CA VAL A 117 6.99 -14.72 0.42
C VAL A 117 8.18 -14.11 1.18
N LEU A 118 8.51 -12.84 0.93
CA LEU A 118 9.60 -12.18 1.66
C LEU A 118 9.30 -12.04 3.15
N SER A 119 8.06 -11.71 3.51
CA SER A 119 7.59 -11.65 4.90
C SER A 119 7.71 -13.00 5.59
N ASP A 120 7.29 -14.10 4.96
CA ASP A 120 7.46 -15.45 5.50
C ASP A 120 8.94 -15.80 5.73
N ARG A 121 9.83 -15.45 4.80
CA ARG A 121 11.27 -15.69 4.98
C ARG A 121 11.87 -14.88 6.13
N ILE A 122 11.52 -13.60 6.26
CA ILE A 122 11.93 -12.79 7.40
C ILE A 122 11.37 -13.37 8.69
N TRP A 123 10.12 -13.84 8.67
CA TRP A 123 9.47 -14.43 9.83
C TRP A 123 10.22 -15.65 10.34
N ASN A 124 10.49 -16.61 9.45
CA ASN A 124 11.23 -17.82 9.78
C ASN A 124 12.63 -17.51 10.30
N LEU A 125 13.30 -16.49 9.75
CA LEU A 125 14.59 -16.00 10.25
C LEU A 125 14.44 -15.41 11.66
N TRP A 126 13.44 -14.58 11.90
CA TRP A 126 13.17 -13.94 13.20
C TRP A 126 12.93 -14.97 14.30
N VAL A 127 12.10 -15.98 14.02
CA VAL A 127 11.82 -17.10 14.91
C VAL A 127 13.08 -17.92 15.17
N SER A 128 13.89 -18.20 14.15
CA SER A 128 15.15 -18.94 14.31
C SER A 128 16.17 -18.22 15.20
N LEU A 129 16.07 -16.90 15.30
CA LEU A 129 16.91 -16.06 16.17
C LEU A 129 16.34 -15.90 17.59
N GLY A 130 15.17 -16.50 17.87
CA GLY A 130 14.51 -16.44 19.18
C GLY A 130 14.04 -15.03 19.58
N LEU A 131 13.86 -14.14 18.61
CA LEU A 131 13.52 -12.75 18.87
C LEU A 131 12.01 -12.61 19.15
N PRO A 132 11.62 -11.80 20.15
CA PRO A 132 10.22 -11.50 20.43
C PRO A 132 9.57 -10.69 19.31
N THR A 133 8.25 -10.80 19.18
CA THR A 133 7.44 -10.09 18.17
C THR A 133 6.73 -8.89 18.80
N LEU A 134 6.27 -7.93 17.99
CA LEU A 134 5.71 -6.66 18.49
C LEU A 134 4.44 -6.84 19.34
N SER A 135 3.79 -8.01 19.27
CA SER A 135 2.58 -8.37 20.02
C SER A 135 2.80 -8.83 21.46
N LEU A 136 4.02 -8.91 21.98
CA LEU A 136 4.27 -9.40 23.35
C LEU A 136 3.64 -8.55 24.46
N ALA A 137 3.03 -7.41 24.12
CA ALA A 137 2.18 -6.63 25.02
C ALA A 137 0.70 -7.06 25.04
N VAL A 138 0.23 -7.92 24.12
CA VAL A 138 -1.20 -8.23 23.90
C VAL A 138 -1.50 -9.73 23.64
N SER A 139 -0.56 -10.54 23.14
CA SER A 139 -0.80 -11.99 22.88
C SER A 139 0.49 -12.80 22.75
N GLU A 140 0.48 -14.06 23.22
CA GLU A 140 1.56 -15.06 23.04
C GLU A 140 1.69 -15.58 21.60
N ALA A 141 0.81 -15.14 20.69
CA ALA A 141 0.93 -15.50 19.28
C ALA A 141 2.24 -14.93 18.71
N THR A 142 3.07 -15.82 18.18
CA THR A 142 4.33 -15.44 17.54
C THR A 142 4.02 -14.45 16.42
N ALA A 143 3.02 -14.69 15.58
CA ALA A 143 2.66 -13.79 14.47
C ALA A 143 1.35 -13.02 14.71
N ASP A 144 1.38 -11.69 14.47
CA ASP A 144 0.23 -10.81 14.70
C ASP A 144 -0.04 -9.84 13.52
N PRO A 145 -1.29 -9.33 13.39
CA PRO A 145 -1.69 -8.44 12.31
C PRO A 145 -0.88 -7.14 12.21
N PHE A 146 -0.43 -6.59 13.33
CA PHE A 146 0.32 -5.33 13.36
C PHE A 146 1.74 -5.56 12.86
N SER A 147 2.43 -6.60 13.35
CA SER A 147 3.75 -7.00 12.86
C SER A 147 3.74 -7.25 11.36
N PHE A 148 2.72 -7.97 10.86
CA PHE A 148 2.56 -8.18 9.43
C PHE A 148 2.30 -6.87 8.66
N GLY A 149 1.43 -6.00 9.17
CA GLY A 149 1.18 -4.68 8.58
C GLY A 149 2.45 -3.82 8.48
N PHE A 150 3.31 -3.85 9.50
CA PHE A 150 4.59 -3.14 9.47
C PHE A 150 5.58 -3.75 8.48
N LEU A 151 5.73 -5.08 8.45
CA LEU A 151 6.57 -5.76 7.47
C LEU A 151 6.10 -5.45 6.04
N PHE A 152 4.78 -5.48 5.81
CA PHE A 152 4.20 -5.10 4.53
C PHE A 152 4.58 -3.67 4.12
N LEU A 153 4.46 -2.70 5.04
CA LEU A 153 4.88 -1.32 4.77
C LEU A 153 6.37 -1.20 4.52
N PHE A 154 7.20 -1.93 5.26
CA PHE A 154 8.64 -1.94 5.08
C PHE A 154 9.02 -2.42 3.66
N PHE A 155 8.44 -3.53 3.20
CA PHE A 155 8.66 -4.01 1.85
C PHE A 155 8.04 -3.11 0.78
N ASP A 156 6.86 -2.53 1.01
CA ASP A 156 6.25 -1.53 0.12
C ASP A 156 7.18 -0.32 -0.05
N PHE A 157 7.80 0.16 1.03
CA PHE A 157 8.77 1.25 0.97
C PHE A 157 9.99 0.87 0.15
N ILE A 158 10.59 -0.29 0.40
CA ILE A 158 11.72 -0.81 -0.40
C ILE A 158 11.33 -0.90 -1.89
N TRP A 159 10.14 -1.43 -2.19
CA TRP A 159 9.64 -1.55 -3.56
C TRP A 159 9.48 -0.20 -4.26
N MET A 160 8.90 0.80 -3.58
CA MET A 160 8.78 2.15 -4.10
C MET A 160 10.15 2.76 -4.42
N TRP A 161 11.13 2.57 -3.54
CA TRP A 161 12.51 3.01 -3.77
C TRP A 161 13.17 2.33 -4.96
N ILE A 162 13.03 1.00 -5.08
CA ILE A 162 13.55 0.24 -6.22
C ILE A 162 12.93 0.74 -7.52
N ARG A 163 11.61 0.93 -7.57
CA ARG A 163 10.92 1.46 -8.76
C ARG A 163 11.38 2.86 -9.13
N ALA A 164 11.60 3.72 -8.15
CA ALA A 164 12.13 5.07 -8.38
C ALA A 164 13.54 5.02 -8.98
N LEU A 165 14.39 4.14 -8.45
CA LEU A 165 15.73 3.91 -8.98
C LEU A 165 15.70 3.39 -10.42
N LEU A 166 14.86 2.39 -10.72
CA LEU A 166 14.69 1.82 -12.05
C LEU A 166 14.20 2.86 -13.06
N LYS A 167 13.27 3.75 -12.67
CA LYS A 167 12.81 4.87 -13.51
C LYS A 167 13.94 5.84 -13.81
N ARG A 168 14.75 6.22 -12.82
CA ARG A 168 15.92 7.11 -13.02
C ARG A 168 16.94 6.48 -13.97
N LEU A 169 17.22 5.19 -13.82
CA LEU A 169 18.14 4.46 -14.70
C LEU A 169 17.62 4.36 -16.14
N SER A 170 16.32 4.12 -16.30
CA SER A 170 15.67 4.03 -17.62
C SER A 170 15.55 5.39 -18.31
N GLY A 171 15.32 6.47 -17.55
CA GLY A 171 15.33 7.85 -18.08
C GLY A 171 16.70 8.23 -18.62
N ARG A 172 17.77 7.91 -17.89
CA ARG A 172 19.15 8.15 -18.33
C ARG A 172 19.53 7.43 -19.63
N LYS A 173 18.83 6.35 -19.97
CA LYS A 173 19.05 5.57 -21.20
C LYS A 173 18.31 6.14 -22.41
N ARG A 174 17.30 7.00 -22.21
CA ARG A 174 16.57 7.70 -23.28
C ARG A 174 17.26 8.99 -23.72
N ASP A 175 18.02 9.62 -22.83
CA ASP A 175 18.76 10.86 -23.15
C ASP A 175 20.14 10.58 -23.79
N ALA A 176 20.53 9.30 -23.88
CA ALA A 176 21.79 8.84 -24.46
C ALA A 176 21.63 8.19 -25.86
N VAL A 177 20.46 8.32 -26.47
CA VAL A 177 20.12 7.90 -27.85
C VAL A 177 19.60 9.12 -28.59
#